data_AF-A0A972MWI8-F1
#
_entry.id   AF-A0A972MWI8-F1
#
_cell.length_a   1.000
_cell.length_b   1.000
_cell.length_c   1.000
_cell.angle_alpha   90.00
_cell.angle_beta   90.00
_cell.angle_gamma   90.00
#
_symmetry.space_group_name_H-M   'P 1'
#
loop_
_entity.id
_entity.type
_entity.pdbx_description
1 polymer ?
#
loop_
_entity_poly.entity_id
_entity_poly.type
_entity_poly.pdbx_seq_one_letter_code
_entity_poly.pdbx_strand_id
1 'polypeptide(L)'
;MLCQVFPEQYQAQLDEKSQRLQSLVPSLKALTVFESSPQHYRARAEFRIWHEEDESDYIMFNQETKEKVKIKYCPMAIESIANLMPQLMAAIKAEDVLRKRLFQIDFLATLSGEMLVTLIYRRGIEGDQFWLDAAKALKANLPITHIIGRARKQKLLLDQDYVVEQLMVDDKPFTYQQIENSFTQPNAEVAQKMLHWARKVSKRTDGTSGDLIELYCGNG
;
A
#
# COMPACT_ATOMS: atom_id res chain seq x y z
N MET A 1 4.88 -13.51 0.73
CA MET A 1 3.43 -13.28 0.57
C MET A 1 3.19 -13.19 -0.91
N LEU A 2 2.47 -14.16 -1.48
CA LEU A 2 2.02 -14.08 -2.86
C LEU A 2 0.70 -13.29 -2.86
N CYS A 3 0.39 -12.59 -3.95
CA CYS A 3 -0.87 -11.88 -4.14
C CYS A 3 -2.05 -12.86 -4.23
N GLN A 4 -2.41 -13.45 -3.10
CA GLN A 4 -3.43 -14.48 -2.95
C GLN A 4 -4.26 -14.19 -1.72
N VAL A 5 -5.53 -14.55 -1.80
CA VAL A 5 -6.54 -14.39 -0.75
C VAL A 5 -7.37 -15.67 -0.73
N PHE A 6 -7.93 -16.01 0.44
CA PHE A 6 -8.77 -17.18 0.64
C PHE A 6 -10.05 -16.77 1.37
N PRO A 7 -10.97 -16.03 0.71
CA PRO A 7 -12.16 -15.48 1.35
C PRO A 7 -13.03 -16.54 2.03
N GLU A 8 -13.12 -17.73 1.43
CA GLU A 8 -13.83 -18.89 1.95
C GLU A 8 -13.25 -19.43 3.27
N GLN A 9 -11.97 -19.15 3.56
CA GLN A 9 -11.30 -19.53 4.80
C GLN A 9 -11.22 -18.37 5.80
N TYR A 10 -11.72 -17.18 5.45
CA TYR A 10 -11.50 -15.96 6.23
C TYR A 10 -11.94 -16.09 7.68
N GLN A 11 -13.16 -16.58 7.92
CA GLN A 11 -13.69 -16.72 9.28
C GLN A 11 -12.85 -17.71 10.11
N ALA A 12 -12.50 -18.86 9.54
CA ALA A 12 -11.67 -19.84 10.23
C ALA A 12 -10.29 -19.27 10.61
N GLN A 13 -9.66 -18.51 9.70
CA GLN A 13 -8.40 -17.82 9.97
C GLN A 13 -8.53 -16.73 11.05
N LEU A 14 -9.67 -16.03 11.11
CA LEU A 14 -9.94 -15.02 12.12
C LEU A 14 -10.17 -15.64 13.50
N ASP A 15 -10.93 -16.73 13.55
CA ASP A 15 -11.19 -17.50 14.77
C ASP A 15 -9.89 -18.08 15.34
N GLU A 16 -9.04 -18.67 14.48
CA GLU A 16 -7.72 -19.17 14.86
C GLU A 16 -6.86 -18.05 15.48
N LYS A 17 -6.80 -16.87 14.86
CA LYS A 17 -6.06 -15.71 15.39
C LYS A 17 -6.58 -15.27 16.76
N SER A 18 -7.90 -15.24 16.92
CA SER A 18 -8.55 -14.84 18.16
C SER A 18 -8.26 -15.85 19.29
N GLN A 19 -8.39 -17.15 19.01
CA GLN A 19 -8.06 -18.22 19.94
C GLN A 19 -6.57 -18.25 20.30
N ARG A 20 -5.70 -18.01 19.32
CA ARG A 20 -4.25 -17.92 19.54
C ARG A 20 -3.89 -16.76 20.45
N LEU A 21 -4.49 -15.58 20.25
CA LEU A 21 -4.29 -14.43 21.14
C LEU A 21 -4.78 -14.72 22.57
N GLN A 22 -5.95 -15.34 22.69
CA GLN A 22 -6.50 -15.74 23.99
C GLN A 22 -5.61 -16.75 24.73
N SER A 23 -4.99 -17.68 24.00
CA SER A 23 -4.02 -18.62 24.56
C SER A 23 -2.72 -17.95 24.98
N LEU A 24 -2.23 -16.97 24.21
CA LEU A 24 -1.01 -16.21 24.52
C LEU A 24 -1.19 -15.30 25.72
N VAL A 25 -2.39 -14.74 25.91
CA VAL A 25 -2.70 -13.83 27.03
C VAL A 25 -4.01 -14.27 27.69
N PRO A 26 -3.97 -15.32 28.55
CA PRO A 26 -5.17 -15.91 29.14
C PRO A 26 -6.02 -14.95 29.99
N SER A 27 -5.43 -13.85 30.46
CA SER A 27 -6.11 -12.82 31.25
C SER A 27 -7.01 -11.89 30.43
N LEU A 28 -6.82 -11.80 29.10
CA LEU A 28 -7.74 -11.06 28.24
C LEU A 28 -9.10 -11.74 28.30
N LYS A 29 -10.16 -10.99 28.57
CA LYS A 29 -11.54 -11.50 28.53
C LYS A 29 -12.35 -10.65 27.57
N ALA A 30 -13.32 -11.27 26.90
CA ALA A 30 -14.26 -10.59 26.00
C ALA A 30 -13.57 -9.72 24.94
N LEU A 31 -12.74 -10.34 24.10
CA LEU A 31 -12.09 -9.67 22.98
C LEU A 31 -13.12 -9.04 22.05
N THR A 32 -12.92 -7.76 21.71
CA THR A 32 -13.64 -7.14 20.60
C THR A 32 -12.82 -7.38 19.33
N VAL A 33 -13.40 -8.10 18.37
CA VAL A 33 -12.75 -8.43 17.10
C VAL A 33 -13.25 -7.48 16.01
N PHE A 34 -12.33 -6.89 15.27
CA PHE A 34 -12.62 -6.04 14.13
C PHE A 34 -12.16 -6.71 12.85
N GLU A 35 -13.12 -7.10 12.01
CA GLU A 35 -12.86 -7.81 10.77
C GLU A 35 -12.28 -6.86 9.70
N SER A 36 -11.54 -7.41 8.76
CA SER A 36 -11.12 -6.75 7.52
C SER A 36 -12.01 -7.26 6.39
N SER A 37 -12.13 -6.51 5.31
CA SER A 37 -12.54 -7.13 4.04
C SER A 37 -11.61 -8.33 3.73
N PRO A 38 -12.12 -9.49 3.29
CA PRO A 38 -11.31 -10.65 2.94
C PRO A 38 -10.43 -10.44 1.69
N GLN A 39 -10.73 -9.41 0.90
CA GLN A 39 -10.02 -9.02 -0.32
C GLN A 39 -9.87 -7.50 -0.38
N HIS A 40 -9.01 -7.00 -1.27
CA HIS A 40 -8.89 -5.56 -1.55
C HIS A 40 -8.67 -4.68 -0.32
N TYR A 41 -7.89 -5.18 0.64
CA TYR A 41 -7.69 -4.51 1.93
C TYR A 41 -6.34 -3.80 2.04
N ARG A 42 -5.44 -3.95 1.06
CA ARG A 42 -4.06 -3.46 1.14
C ARG A 42 -3.83 -2.22 0.28
N ALA A 43 -3.68 -1.07 0.92
CA ALA A 43 -3.48 0.25 0.32
C ALA A 43 -2.04 0.51 -0.17
N ARG A 44 -1.09 -0.39 0.16
CA ARG A 44 0.31 -0.33 -0.30
C ARG A 44 0.77 -1.67 -0.87
N ALA A 45 1.32 -1.67 -2.07
CA ALA A 45 1.85 -2.87 -2.71
C ALA A 45 3.18 -2.59 -3.40
N GLU A 46 4.11 -3.54 -3.32
CA GLU A 46 5.47 -3.40 -3.86
C GLU A 46 5.78 -4.63 -4.69
N PHE A 47 6.24 -4.43 -5.92
CA PHE A 47 6.48 -5.51 -6.86
C PHE A 47 7.84 -5.35 -7.52
N ARG A 48 8.63 -6.42 -7.51
CA ARG A 48 9.81 -6.48 -8.37
C ARG A 48 9.36 -6.65 -9.82
N ILE A 49 10.12 -6.09 -10.75
CA ILE A 49 9.90 -6.23 -12.17
C ILE A 49 10.94 -7.20 -12.73
N TRP A 50 10.46 -8.15 -13.53
CA TRP A 50 11.29 -9.08 -14.28
C TRP A 50 11.08 -8.85 -15.77
N HIS A 51 12.18 -8.86 -16.51
CA HIS A 51 12.18 -8.67 -17.96
C HIS A 51 12.65 -9.95 -18.64
N GLU A 52 11.90 -10.41 -19.63
CA GLU A 52 12.22 -11.55 -20.49
C GLU A 52 12.04 -11.09 -21.93
N GLU A 53 13.14 -10.84 -22.64
CA GLU A 53 13.11 -10.24 -23.98
C GLU A 53 12.25 -8.96 -23.97
N ASP A 54 11.21 -8.89 -24.80
CA ASP A 54 10.30 -7.74 -24.90
C ASP A 54 9.16 -7.78 -23.87
N GLU A 55 9.08 -8.83 -23.06
CA GLU A 55 8.11 -8.96 -21.98
C GLU A 55 8.59 -8.33 -20.68
N SER A 56 7.63 -7.90 -19.87
CA SER A 56 7.87 -7.37 -18.52
C SER A 56 6.72 -7.77 -17.62
N ASP A 57 7.07 -8.29 -16.44
CA ASP A 57 6.12 -8.86 -15.49
C ASP A 57 6.39 -8.32 -14.09
N TYR A 58 5.32 -8.04 -13.34
CA TYR A 58 5.42 -7.99 -11.90
C TYR A 58 5.74 -9.38 -11.38
N ILE A 59 6.66 -9.47 -10.43
CA ILE A 59 6.99 -10.73 -9.78
C ILE A 59 7.03 -10.57 -8.27
N MET A 60 6.67 -11.65 -7.59
CA MET A 60 6.95 -11.88 -6.18
C MET A 60 7.76 -13.16 -6.02
N PHE A 61 8.35 -13.35 -4.85
CA PHE A 61 9.09 -14.57 -4.55
C PHE A 61 8.28 -15.47 -3.63
N ASN A 62 8.19 -16.75 -3.97
CA ASN A 62 7.73 -17.77 -3.02
C ASN A 62 8.67 -17.74 -1.80
N GLN A 63 8.10 -17.73 -0.59
CA GLN A 63 8.90 -17.59 0.63
C GLN A 63 9.72 -18.84 0.94
N GLU A 64 9.22 -20.01 0.57
CA GLU A 64 9.87 -21.31 0.80
C GLU A 64 10.86 -21.62 -0.32
N THR A 65 10.40 -21.64 -1.57
CA THR A 65 11.21 -22.08 -2.72
C THR A 65 12.11 -20.99 -3.31
N LYS A 66 11.87 -19.72 -2.97
CA LYS A 66 12.50 -18.53 -3.57
C LYS A 66 12.26 -18.38 -5.08
N GLU A 67 11.35 -19.16 -5.66
CA GLU A 67 10.99 -19.06 -7.06
C GLU A 67 10.24 -17.77 -7.37
N LYS A 68 10.43 -17.28 -8.59
CA LYS A 68 9.72 -16.11 -9.10
C LYS A 68 8.30 -16.53 -9.50
N VAL A 69 7.31 -15.83 -8.99
CA VAL A 69 5.91 -16.00 -9.34
C VAL A 69 5.45 -14.73 -10.06
N LYS A 70 5.02 -14.89 -11.32
CA LYS A 70 4.46 -13.78 -12.12
C LYS A 70 3.12 -13.36 -11.53
N ILE A 71 2.94 -12.06 -11.32
CA ILE A 71 1.73 -11.48 -10.76
C ILE A 71 1.08 -10.62 -11.84
N LYS A 72 -0.09 -11.03 -12.34
CA LYS A 72 -0.88 -10.25 -13.30
C LYS A 72 -1.97 -9.42 -12.62
N TYR A 73 -2.41 -9.86 -11.45
CA TYR A 73 -3.45 -9.23 -10.65
C TYR A 73 -3.17 -9.48 -9.18
N CYS A 74 -3.56 -8.56 -8.30
CA CYS A 74 -3.34 -8.68 -6.87
C CYS A 74 -4.63 -8.48 -6.06
N PRO A 75 -5.36 -9.55 -5.72
CA PRO A 75 -6.66 -9.47 -5.04
C PRO A 75 -6.57 -8.99 -3.58
N MET A 76 -5.37 -8.92 -3.00
CA MET A 76 -5.15 -8.32 -1.69
C MET A 76 -4.98 -6.80 -1.74
N ALA A 77 -4.52 -6.24 -2.85
CA ALA A 77 -4.35 -4.80 -3.00
C ALA A 77 -5.70 -4.13 -3.24
N ILE A 78 -5.92 -2.91 -2.75
CA ILE A 78 -7.19 -2.19 -3.00
C ILE A 78 -7.46 -2.08 -4.51
N GLU A 79 -8.74 -1.98 -4.89
CA GLU A 79 -9.16 -2.06 -6.28
C GLU A 79 -8.45 -1.05 -7.20
N SER A 80 -8.18 0.16 -6.73
CA SER A 80 -7.46 1.19 -7.49
C SER A 80 -6.05 0.71 -7.91
N ILE A 81 -5.33 0.01 -7.02
CA ILE A 81 -4.04 -0.61 -7.36
C ILE A 81 -4.27 -1.78 -8.31
N ALA A 82 -5.16 -2.71 -7.94
CA ALA A 82 -5.37 -3.95 -8.68
C ALA A 82 -5.79 -3.70 -10.14
N ASN A 83 -6.60 -2.68 -10.38
CA ASN A 83 -7.06 -2.26 -11.71
C ASN A 83 -5.99 -1.49 -12.50
N LEU A 84 -5.13 -0.72 -11.82
CA LEU A 84 -4.05 0.03 -12.45
C LEU A 84 -2.91 -0.87 -12.93
N MET A 85 -2.56 -1.91 -12.16
CA MET A 85 -1.44 -2.82 -12.46
C MET A 85 -1.34 -3.26 -13.93
N PRO A 86 -2.38 -3.88 -14.55
CA PRO A 86 -2.28 -4.33 -15.94
C PRO A 86 -2.09 -3.16 -16.93
N GLN A 87 -2.76 -2.03 -16.70
CA GLN A 87 -2.68 -0.85 -17.57
C GLN A 87 -1.29 -0.20 -17.51
N LEU A 88 -0.75 -0.05 -16.30
CA LEU A 88 0.58 0.51 -16.09
C LEU A 88 1.66 -0.37 -16.73
N MET A 89 1.57 -1.70 -16.57
CA MET A 89 2.53 -2.60 -17.21
C MET A 89 2.46 -2.53 -18.74
N ALA A 90 1.27 -2.46 -19.32
CA ALA A 90 1.10 -2.31 -20.76
C ALA A 90 1.75 -1.02 -21.28
N ALA A 91 1.52 0.11 -20.59
CA ALA A 91 2.12 1.39 -20.94
C ALA A 91 3.65 1.40 -20.78
N ILE A 92 4.18 0.76 -19.73
CA ILE A 92 5.63 0.60 -19.55
C ILE A 92 6.25 -0.23 -20.68
N LYS A 93 5.60 -1.32 -21.10
CA LYS A 93 6.09 -2.15 -22.20
C LYS A 93 6.12 -1.41 -23.54
N ALA A 94 5.19 -0.48 -23.76
CA ALA A 94 5.13 0.33 -24.98
C ALA A 94 6.25 1.37 -25.08
N GLU A 95 6.88 1.73 -23.96
CA GLU A 95 7.86 2.82 -23.88
C GLU A 95 9.21 2.34 -23.34
N ASP A 96 10.19 2.11 -24.22
CA ASP A 96 11.49 1.53 -23.83
C ASP A 96 12.20 2.37 -22.74
N VAL A 97 12.05 3.70 -22.78
CA VAL A 97 12.64 4.58 -21.76
C VAL A 97 12.09 4.30 -20.35
N LEU A 98 10.83 3.90 -20.23
CA LEU A 98 10.20 3.54 -18.97
C LEU A 98 10.51 2.09 -18.56
N ARG A 99 10.65 1.18 -19.52
CA ARG A 99 10.96 -0.24 -19.28
C ARG A 99 12.43 -0.49 -18.93
N LYS A 100 13.35 0.19 -19.60
CA LYS A 100 14.78 -0.11 -19.54
C LYS A 100 15.33 0.03 -18.13
N ARG A 101 15.82 -1.10 -17.60
CA ARG A 101 16.39 -1.22 -16.23
C ARG A 101 15.41 -0.84 -15.12
N LEU A 102 14.10 -0.84 -15.39
CA LEU A 102 13.10 -0.80 -14.33
C LEU A 102 13.24 -2.06 -13.48
N PHE A 103 13.06 -1.95 -12.18
CA PHE A 103 13.38 -3.03 -11.26
C PHE A 103 12.32 -3.26 -10.20
N GLN A 104 11.62 -2.21 -9.80
CA GLN A 104 10.53 -2.30 -8.85
C GLN A 104 9.52 -1.19 -9.13
N ILE A 105 8.26 -1.49 -8.86
CA ILE A 105 7.19 -0.49 -8.81
C ILE A 105 6.53 -0.60 -7.45
N ASP A 106 6.43 0.54 -6.77
CA ASP A 106 5.68 0.66 -5.52
C ASP A 106 4.41 1.46 -5.76
N PHE A 107 3.33 1.00 -5.15
CA PHE A 107 2.01 1.62 -5.18
C PHE A 107 1.64 2.03 -3.77
N LEU A 108 1.24 3.29 -3.60
CA LEU A 108 0.63 3.83 -2.40
C LEU A 108 -0.67 4.50 -2.81
N ALA A 109 -1.79 3.95 -2.37
CA ALA A 109 -3.11 4.42 -2.71
C ALA A 109 -3.93 4.71 -1.44
N THR A 110 -4.96 5.53 -1.56
CA THR A 110 -5.75 5.98 -0.42
C THR A 110 -7.25 5.68 -0.61
N LEU A 111 -8.03 5.73 0.47
CA LEU A 111 -9.49 5.70 0.40
C LEU A 111 -10.07 7.00 -0.18
N SER A 112 -9.33 8.11 -0.09
CA SER A 112 -9.68 9.37 -0.77
C SER A 112 -9.54 9.32 -2.30
N GLY A 113 -8.95 8.26 -2.85
CA GLY A 113 -8.81 8.04 -4.29
C GLY A 113 -7.49 8.54 -4.89
N GLU A 114 -6.54 9.00 -4.06
CA GLU A 114 -5.21 9.34 -4.54
C GLU A 114 -4.35 8.09 -4.78
N MET A 115 -3.46 8.19 -5.78
CA MET A 115 -2.54 7.13 -6.19
C MET A 115 -1.15 7.71 -6.42
N LEU A 116 -0.17 7.20 -5.69
CA LEU A 116 1.24 7.47 -5.90
C LEU A 116 1.96 6.21 -6.38
N VAL A 117 2.60 6.33 -7.54
CA VAL A 117 3.40 5.27 -8.16
C VAL A 117 4.87 5.65 -8.12
N THR A 118 5.71 4.79 -7.54
CA THR A 118 7.16 4.95 -7.55
C THR A 118 7.80 3.96 -8.51
N LEU A 119 8.42 4.46 -9.57
CA LEU A 119 9.17 3.68 -10.54
C LEU A 119 10.66 3.64 -10.13
N ILE A 120 11.18 2.46 -9.83
CA ILE A 120 12.54 2.28 -9.28
C ILE A 120 13.45 1.62 -10.32
N TYR A 121 14.56 2.29 -10.63
CA TYR A 121 15.47 1.96 -11.71
C TYR A 121 16.86 1.53 -11.24
N ARG A 122 17.49 0.66 -12.03
CA ARG A 122 18.93 0.30 -11.97
C ARG A 122 19.74 1.03 -13.05
N ARG A 123 19.32 2.25 -13.39
CA ARG A 123 20.02 3.20 -14.26
C ARG A 123 19.81 4.62 -13.72
N GLY A 124 20.67 5.56 -14.12
CA GLY A 124 20.40 6.97 -13.88
C GLY A 124 19.18 7.44 -14.68
N ILE A 125 18.38 8.31 -14.07
CA ILE A 125 17.20 8.96 -14.68
C ILE A 125 17.22 10.49 -14.51
N GLU A 126 18.13 11.02 -13.70
CA GLU A 126 18.36 12.46 -13.57
C GLU A 126 18.83 13.07 -14.90
N GLY A 127 18.20 14.16 -15.31
CA GLY A 127 18.46 14.81 -16.60
C GLY A 127 17.93 14.08 -17.84
N ASP A 128 17.24 12.94 -17.67
CA ASP A 128 16.63 12.18 -18.78
C ASP A 128 15.28 12.80 -19.17
N GLN A 129 15.30 13.71 -20.15
CA GLN A 129 14.10 14.39 -20.63
C GLN A 129 13.07 13.43 -21.24
N PHE A 130 13.52 12.38 -21.94
CA PHE A 130 12.62 11.38 -22.52
C PHE A 130 11.89 10.60 -21.43
N TRP A 131 12.58 10.25 -20.34
CA TRP A 131 11.94 9.62 -19.19
C TRP A 131 10.91 10.54 -18.54
N LEU A 132 11.23 11.82 -18.37
CA LEU A 132 10.32 12.80 -17.78
C LEU A 132 9.04 12.96 -18.62
N ASP A 133 9.17 13.06 -19.93
CA ASP A 133 8.03 13.21 -20.85
C ASP A 133 7.16 11.94 -20.86
N ALA A 134 7.78 10.76 -20.89
CA ALA A 134 7.06 9.49 -20.81
C ALA A 134 6.35 9.31 -19.45
N ALA A 135 6.98 9.70 -18.34
CA ALA A 135 6.36 9.66 -17.01
C ALA A 135 5.17 10.64 -16.90
N LYS A 136 5.26 11.83 -17.50
CA LYS A 136 4.13 12.77 -17.58
C LYS A 136 2.99 12.19 -18.41
N ALA A 137 3.30 11.53 -19.52
CA ALA A 137 2.31 10.85 -20.34
C ALA A 137 1.62 9.70 -19.59
N LEU A 138 2.36 8.91 -18.79
CA LEU A 138 1.75 7.90 -17.90
C LEU A 138 0.73 8.52 -16.96
N LYS A 139 1.14 9.58 -16.24
CA LYS A 139 0.26 10.26 -15.29
C LYS A 139 -0.99 10.83 -15.95
N ALA A 140 -0.86 11.38 -17.16
CA ALA A 140 -1.99 11.97 -17.89
C ALA A 140 -3.01 10.92 -18.40
N ASN A 141 -2.54 9.71 -18.70
CA ASN A 141 -3.37 8.68 -19.35
C ASN A 141 -3.87 7.58 -18.41
N LEU A 142 -3.37 7.52 -17.17
CA LEU A 142 -3.71 6.51 -16.17
C LEU A 142 -4.24 7.18 -14.89
N PRO A 143 -5.02 6.47 -14.06
CA PRO A 143 -5.52 6.99 -12.79
C PRO A 143 -4.39 7.06 -11.73
N ILE A 144 -3.43 7.97 -11.95
CA ILE A 144 -2.27 8.19 -11.10
C ILE A 144 -2.23 9.67 -10.71
N THR A 145 -2.24 9.95 -9.41
CA THR A 145 -2.16 11.32 -8.88
C THR A 145 -0.73 11.83 -8.94
N HIS A 146 0.23 11.00 -8.52
CA HIS A 146 1.65 11.35 -8.43
C HIS A 146 2.56 10.23 -8.92
N ILE A 147 3.69 10.61 -9.51
CA ILE A 147 4.75 9.67 -9.91
C ILE A 147 6.08 10.12 -9.30
N ILE A 148 6.84 9.16 -8.80
CA ILE A 148 8.23 9.35 -8.39
C ILE A 148 9.12 8.43 -9.22
N GLY A 149 10.18 8.98 -9.78
CA GLY A 149 11.30 8.21 -10.31
C GLY A 149 12.38 8.04 -9.24
N ARG A 150 12.79 6.80 -8.96
CA ARG A 150 13.94 6.53 -8.08
C ARG A 150 15.04 5.80 -8.82
N ALA A 151 16.27 6.18 -8.52
CA ALA A 151 17.45 5.39 -8.83
C ALA A 151 18.46 5.53 -7.69
N ARG A 152 19.64 4.92 -7.83
CA ARG A 152 20.70 5.03 -6.80
C ARG A 152 21.02 6.50 -6.53
N LYS A 153 20.71 6.98 -5.32
CA LYS A 153 20.87 8.37 -4.86
C LYS A 153 20.04 9.42 -5.65
N GLN A 154 19.04 9.01 -6.41
CA GLN A 154 18.17 9.91 -7.19
C GLN A 154 16.72 9.74 -6.77
N LYS A 155 16.01 10.85 -6.53
CA LYS A 155 14.57 10.93 -6.28
C LYS A 155 14.03 12.08 -7.14
N LEU A 156 13.37 11.75 -8.25
CA LEU A 156 12.74 12.70 -9.14
C LEU A 156 11.24 12.71 -8.83
N LEU A 157 10.73 13.86 -8.39
CA LEU A 157 9.31 14.07 -8.17
C LEU A 157 8.71 14.65 -9.45
N LEU A 158 7.63 14.06 -9.95
CA LEU A 158 6.84 14.75 -10.98
C LEU A 158 6.01 15.89 -10.36
N ASP A 159 5.50 15.69 -9.14
CA ASP A 159 4.83 16.73 -8.37
C ASP A 159 5.30 16.72 -6.91
N GLN A 160 4.83 15.76 -6.11
CA GLN A 160 5.10 15.66 -4.68
C GLN A 160 5.35 14.20 -4.28
N ASP A 161 5.78 14.00 -3.04
CA ASP A 161 6.18 12.70 -2.51
C ASP A 161 5.24 12.13 -1.46
N TYR A 162 4.01 12.63 -1.40
CA TYR A 162 2.96 12.13 -0.52
C TYR A 162 1.61 12.08 -1.22
N VAL A 163 0.70 11.29 -0.65
CA VAL A 163 -0.73 11.29 -0.95
C VAL A 163 -1.50 11.75 0.28
N VAL A 164 -2.71 12.27 0.08
CA VAL A 164 -3.61 12.71 1.14
C VAL A 164 -4.67 11.65 1.37
N GLU A 165 -4.61 10.96 2.50
CA GLU A 165 -5.60 9.99 2.93
C GLU A 165 -6.73 10.66 3.71
N GLN A 166 -7.95 10.16 3.56
CA GLN A 166 -9.10 10.56 4.36
C GLN A 166 -9.76 9.34 4.99
N LEU A 167 -9.65 9.25 6.32
CA LEU A 167 -10.25 8.18 7.12
C LEU A 167 -11.52 8.70 7.81
N MET A 168 -12.64 8.03 7.61
CA MET A 168 -13.90 8.36 8.29
C MET A 168 -13.98 7.64 9.64
N VAL A 169 -13.89 8.40 10.73
CA VAL A 169 -13.88 7.87 12.11
C VAL A 169 -14.93 8.58 12.96
N ASP A 170 -15.97 7.85 13.38
CA ASP A 170 -17.13 8.40 14.10
C ASP A 170 -17.78 9.57 13.33
N ASP A 171 -18.06 9.37 12.03
CA ASP A 171 -18.62 10.36 11.09
C ASP A 171 -17.79 11.63 10.92
N LYS A 172 -16.53 11.61 11.35
CA LYS A 172 -15.59 12.72 11.19
C LYS A 172 -14.46 12.34 10.23
N PRO A 173 -14.11 13.21 9.26
CA PRO A 173 -12.96 12.98 8.41
C PRO A 173 -11.67 13.29 9.17
N PHE A 174 -10.75 12.33 9.16
CA PHE A 174 -9.37 12.48 9.62
C PHE A 174 -8.49 12.52 8.36
N THR A 175 -7.68 13.56 8.22
CA THR A 175 -6.87 13.78 7.02
C THR A 175 -5.40 13.55 7.34
N TYR A 176 -4.74 12.71 6.56
CA TYR A 176 -3.36 12.31 6.78
C TYR A 176 -2.53 12.48 5.51
N GLN A 177 -1.39 13.17 5.62
CA GLN A 177 -0.36 13.09 4.58
C GLN A 177 0.41 11.77 4.76
N GLN A 178 0.40 10.94 3.72
CA GLN A 178 1.11 9.68 3.66
C GLN A 178 2.32 9.84 2.73
N ILE A 179 3.48 10.07 3.34
CA ILE A 179 4.74 10.28 2.60
C ILE A 179 5.29 8.95 2.10
N GLU A 180 5.79 8.95 0.87
CA GLU A 180 6.46 7.80 0.27
C GLU A 180 7.64 7.32 1.11
N ASN A 181 7.77 6.00 1.26
CA ASN A 181 8.70 5.32 2.17
C ASN A 181 8.53 5.59 3.67
N SER A 182 7.58 6.43 4.09
CA SER A 182 7.13 6.46 5.49
C SER A 182 6.18 5.32 5.79
N PHE A 183 6.10 4.95 7.07
CA PHE A 183 5.14 3.95 7.51
C PHE A 183 3.71 4.51 7.43
N THR A 184 2.80 3.68 6.92
CA THR A 184 1.36 3.90 6.96
C THR A 184 0.67 2.57 7.25
N GLN A 185 -0.51 2.62 7.87
CA GLN A 185 -1.28 1.40 8.07
C GLN A 185 -1.68 0.84 6.70
N PRO A 186 -1.27 -0.39 6.34
CA PRO A 186 -1.51 -0.91 5.00
C PRO A 186 -2.98 -1.27 4.77
N ASN A 187 -3.80 -1.33 5.81
CA ASN A 187 -5.24 -1.58 5.72
C ASN A 187 -6.00 -0.39 6.31
N ALA A 188 -6.40 0.54 5.44
CA ALA A 188 -7.04 1.79 5.82
C ALA A 188 -8.42 1.55 6.49
N GLU A 189 -9.18 0.56 6.03
CA GLU A 189 -10.47 0.22 6.65
C GLU A 189 -10.31 -0.25 8.10
N VAL A 190 -9.33 -1.12 8.37
CA VAL A 190 -9.01 -1.55 9.73
C VAL A 190 -8.42 -0.41 10.55
N ALA A 191 -7.64 0.50 9.94
CA ALA A 191 -7.13 1.69 10.61
C ALA A 191 -8.28 2.58 11.15
N GLN A 192 -9.38 2.76 10.39
CA GLN A 192 -10.57 3.46 10.89
C GLN A 192 -11.16 2.78 12.14
N LYS A 193 -11.23 1.44 12.13
CA LYS A 193 -11.73 0.64 13.27
C LYS A 193 -10.81 0.75 14.48
N MET A 194 -9.50 0.77 14.26
CA MET A 194 -8.50 0.99 15.32
C MET A 194 -8.65 2.39 15.94
N LEU A 195 -8.78 3.43 15.12
CA LEU A 195 -8.97 4.80 15.59
C LEU A 195 -10.28 4.95 16.37
N HIS A 196 -11.38 4.37 15.86
CA HIS A 196 -12.66 4.30 16.58
C HIS A 196 -12.49 3.63 17.95
N TRP A 197 -11.86 2.46 17.98
CA TRP A 197 -11.64 1.71 19.22
C TRP A 197 -10.79 2.50 20.21
N ALA A 198 -9.65 3.06 19.78
CA ALA A 198 -8.74 3.84 20.61
C ALA A 198 -9.45 5.04 21.25
N ARG A 199 -10.24 5.78 20.45
CA ARG A 199 -11.06 6.91 20.93
C ARG A 199 -12.15 6.47 21.91
N LYS A 200 -12.75 5.30 21.71
CA LYS A 200 -13.77 4.76 22.60
C LYS A 200 -13.19 4.34 23.95
N VAL A 201 -12.01 3.72 23.97
CA VAL A 201 -11.36 3.30 25.21
C VAL A 201 -10.74 4.47 25.97
N SER A 202 -10.22 5.49 25.28
CA SER A 202 -9.68 6.69 25.94
C SER A 202 -10.76 7.54 26.61
N LYS A 203 -12.02 7.47 26.15
CA LYS A 203 -13.15 8.10 26.86
C LYS A 203 -13.55 7.37 28.15
N ARG A 204 -13.18 6.10 28.31
CA ARG A 204 -13.55 5.28 29.47
C ARG A 204 -12.68 5.53 30.69
N THR A 205 -11.61 6.32 30.57
CA THR A 205 -10.85 6.80 31.73
C THR A 205 -11.61 7.93 32.42
N ASP A 206 -12.58 7.52 33.24
CA ASP A 206 -13.09 8.12 34.49
C ASP A 206 -13.25 9.64 34.61
N GLY A 207 -13.53 10.39 33.53
CA GLY A 207 -13.81 11.83 33.63
C GLY A 207 -12.64 12.66 34.19
N THR A 208 -11.45 12.09 34.25
CA THR A 208 -10.23 12.77 34.70
C THR A 208 -9.69 13.62 33.57
N SER A 209 -9.64 14.94 33.77
CA SER A 209 -8.84 15.85 32.95
C SER A 209 -7.38 15.38 32.95
N GLY A 210 -6.81 15.13 31.77
CA GLY A 210 -5.42 14.73 31.63
C GLY A 210 -4.95 14.86 30.18
N ASP A 211 -3.64 14.78 29.99
CA ASP A 211 -2.99 14.86 28.69
C ASP A 211 -2.68 13.46 28.14
N LEU A 212 -2.76 13.30 26.81
CA LEU A 212 -2.36 12.08 26.12
C LEU A 212 -0.91 12.23 25.64
N ILE A 213 -0.07 11.22 25.94
CA ILE A 213 1.27 11.10 25.36
C ILE A 213 1.25 9.92 24.39
N GLU A 214 1.59 10.20 23.13
CA GLU A 214 1.77 9.17 22.12
C GLU A 214 3.25 9.05 21.76
N LEU A 215 3.79 7.84 21.90
CA LEU A 215 5.17 7.54 21.54
C LEU A 215 5.19 6.88 20.16
N TYR A 216 6.15 7.28 19.31
CA TYR A 216 6.29 6.76 17.95
C TYR A 216 5.05 7.00 17.06
N CYS A 217 4.47 8.19 17.16
CA CYS A 217 3.21 8.56 16.48
C CYS A 217 3.27 8.61 14.94
N GLY A 218 4.44 8.47 14.31
CA GLY A 218 4.54 8.48 12.85
C GLY A 218 4.01 9.79 12.25
N ASN A 219 2.95 9.71 11.45
CA ASN A 219 2.28 10.88 10.84
C ASN A 219 1.09 11.43 11.66
N GLY A 220 0.99 11.04 12.95
CA GLY A 220 -0.10 11.38 13.87
C GLY A 220 -1.27 10.40 13.79
#